data_AF-A0A844SZ77-F1
#
_entry.id   AF-A0A844SZ77-F1
#
_cell.length_a   1.000
_cell.length_b   1.000
_cell.length_c   1.000
_cell.angle_alpha   90.00
_cell.angle_beta   90.00
_cell.angle_gamma   90.00
#
_symmetry.space_group_name_H-M   'P 1'
#
loop_
_entity.id
_entity.type
_entity.pdbx_description
1 polymer ?
#
loop_
_entity_poly.entity_id
_entity_poly.type
_entity_poly.pdbx_seq_one_letter_code
_entity_poly.pdbx_strand_id
1 'polypeptide(L)' 'MPSVNRRAPKILKEYGEAQAELIGKAVVLTDGKAGTIEYVWLDELHGLRISIKGHDGRWPVSTIKITEN' A
#
# COMPACT_ATOMS: atom_id res chain seq x y z
N MET A 1 9.91 14.12 -24.57
CA MET A 1 10.14 13.10 -23.52
C MET A 1 10.52 13.63 -22.10
N PRO A 2 10.35 14.92 -21.71
CA PRO A 2 10.77 15.36 -20.36
C PRO A 2 9.78 14.99 -19.22
N SER A 3 8.55 14.61 -19.54
CA SER A 3 7.51 14.31 -18.55
C SER A 3 7.69 12.95 -17.88
N VAL A 4 8.08 11.91 -18.62
CA VAL A 4 8.27 10.55 -18.08
C VAL A 4 9.43 10.51 -17.10
N ASN A 5 10.56 11.15 -17.44
CA ASN A 5 11.74 11.25 -16.58
C ASN A 5 11.49 12.02 -15.27
N ARG A 6 10.42 12.83 -15.19
CA ARG A 6 10.00 13.48 -13.93
C ARG A 6 8.96 12.65 -13.16
N ARG A 7 8.08 11.95 -13.86
CA ARG A 7 7.01 11.15 -13.25
C ARG A 7 7.53 9.85 -12.62
N ALA A 8 8.41 9.14 -13.30
CA ALA A 8 8.90 7.85 -12.80
C ALA A 8 9.61 7.95 -11.44
N PRO A 9 10.54 8.92 -11.22
CA PRO A 9 11.15 9.10 -9.90
C PRO A 9 10.14 9.49 -8.81
N LYS A 10 9.12 10.28 -9.17
CA LYS A 10 8.07 10.67 -8.23
C LYS A 10 7.26 9.45 -7.76
N ILE A 11 6.86 8.57 -8.66
CA ILE A 11 6.13 7.33 -8.32
C ILE A 11 6.99 6.44 -7.41
N LEU A 12 8.27 6.27 -7.73
CA LEU A 12 9.18 5.47 -6.89
C LEU A 12 9.35 6.07 -5.49
N LYS A 13 9.43 7.40 -5.38
CA LYS A 13 9.50 8.10 -4.09
C LYS A 13 8.23 7.88 -3.26
N GLU A 14 7.05 8.16 -3.85
CA GLU A 14 5.76 7.99 -3.17
C GLU A 14 5.51 6.52 -2.77
N TYR A 15 5.95 5.57 -3.59
CA TYR A 15 5.90 4.14 -3.25
C TYR A 15 6.78 3.79 -2.05
N GLY A 16 8.03 4.30 -2.01
CA GLY A 16 8.91 4.10 -0.87
C GLY A 16 8.37 4.73 0.43
N GLU A 17 7.75 5.90 0.33
CA GLU A 17 7.08 6.56 1.46
C GLU A 17 5.89 5.72 1.95
N ALA A 18 5.06 5.20 1.04
CA ALA A 18 3.95 4.30 1.39
C ALA A 18 4.45 3.00 2.06
N GLN A 19 5.56 2.42 1.60
CA GLN A 19 6.16 1.26 2.25
C GLN A 19 6.58 1.57 3.69
N ALA A 20 7.30 2.68 3.89
CA ALA A 20 7.78 3.09 5.21
C ALA A 20 6.62 3.41 6.17
N GLU A 21 5.53 3.99 5.67
CA GLU A 21 4.39 4.35 6.51
C GLU A 21 3.50 3.15 6.84
N LEU A 22 3.28 2.23 5.91
CA LEU A 22 2.23 1.20 6.05
C LEU A 22 2.74 -0.12 6.62
N ILE A 23 3.96 -0.53 6.29
CA ILE A 23 4.49 -1.82 6.78
C ILE A 23 4.58 -1.78 8.30
N GLY A 24 4.06 -2.83 8.95
CA GLY A 24 4.01 -2.91 10.41
C GLY A 24 2.80 -2.22 11.05
N LYS A 25 2.00 -1.43 10.31
CA LYS A 25 0.73 -0.91 10.82
C LYS A 25 -0.35 -1.99 10.85
N ALA A 26 -1.23 -1.89 11.84
CA ALA A 26 -2.45 -2.69 11.90
C ALA A 26 -3.47 -2.18 10.89
N VAL A 27 -4.19 -3.10 10.25
CA VAL A 27 -5.26 -2.80 9.29
C VAL A 27 -6.45 -3.71 9.56
N VAL A 28 -7.64 -3.18 9.27
CA VAL A 28 -8.90 -3.94 9.23
C VAL A 28 -9.51 -3.73 7.86
N LEU A 29 -9.76 -4.81 7.14
CA LEU A 29 -10.45 -4.81 5.86
C LEU A 29 -11.97 -4.80 6.07
N THR A 30 -12.71 -4.42 5.03
CA THR A 30 -14.17 -4.32 5.05
C THR A 30 -14.87 -5.68 5.21
N ASP A 31 -14.19 -6.77 4.89
CA ASP A 31 -14.65 -8.15 5.11
C ASP A 31 -14.39 -8.64 6.55
N GLY A 32 -13.88 -7.77 7.42
CA GLY A 32 -13.57 -8.07 8.82
C GLY A 32 -12.19 -8.69 9.05
N LYS A 33 -11.40 -8.94 8.00
CA LYS A 33 -10.03 -9.42 8.14
C LYS A 33 -9.15 -8.35 8.78
N ALA A 34 -8.49 -8.70 9.88
CA ALA A 34 -7.58 -7.81 10.58
C ALA A 34 -6.19 -8.43 10.74
N GLY A 35 -5.18 -7.57 10.76
CA GLY A 35 -3.80 -7.97 11.03
C GLY A 35 -2.81 -6.86 10.73
N THR A 36 -1.54 -7.23 10.68
CA THR A 36 -0.44 -6.28 10.40
C THR A 36 -0.04 -6.37 8.94
N ILE A 37 0.17 -5.21 8.30
CA ILE A 37 0.67 -5.16 6.92
C ILE A 37 2.10 -5.68 6.89
N GLU A 38 2.37 -6.68 6.04
CA GLU A 38 3.69 -7.31 5.91
C GLU A 38 4.46 -6.77 4.70
N TYR A 39 3.79 -6.62 3.57
CA TYR A 39 4.38 -6.11 2.34
C TYR A 39 3.42 -5.20 1.57
N VAL A 40 4.00 -4.33 0.75
CA VAL A 40 3.29 -3.40 -0.13
C VAL A 40 3.88 -3.50 -1.53
N TRP A 41 3.04 -3.45 -2.57
CA TRP A 41 3.44 -3.53 -3.98
C TRP A 41 2.71 -2.53 -4.85
N LEU A 42 3.33 -2.21 -5.99
CA LEU A 42 2.64 -1.56 -7.11
C LEU A 42 2.08 -2.60 -8.09
N ASP A 43 0.91 -2.32 -8.66
CA ASP A 43 0.39 -3.03 -9.82
C ASP A 43 -0.33 -2.09 -10.79
N GLU A 44 -0.45 -2.52 -12.05
CA GLU A 44 -0.97 -1.70 -13.14
C GLU A 44 -2.49 -1.47 -13.09
N LEU A 45 -3.24 -2.31 -12.35
CA LEU A 45 -4.70 -2.28 -12.33
C LEU A 45 -5.24 -1.45 -11.15
N HIS A 46 -4.67 -1.63 -9.96
CA HIS A 46 -5.15 -1.00 -8.72
C HIS A 46 -4.17 0.00 -8.12
N GLY A 47 -2.97 0.14 -8.68
CA GLY A 47 -1.95 1.04 -8.16
C GLY A 47 -1.21 0.43 -6.99
N LEU A 48 -1.81 0.37 -5.79
CA LEU A 48 -1.17 -0.09 -4.56
C LEU A 48 -1.87 -1.33 -3.98
N ARG A 49 -1.08 -2.33 -3.57
CA ARG A 49 -1.55 -3.56 -2.92
C ARG A 49 -0.81 -3.84 -1.64
N ILE A 50 -1.49 -4.47 -0.68
CA ILE A 50 -0.94 -4.89 0.61
C ILE A 50 -1.13 -6.39 0.85
N SER A 51 -0.23 -7.00 1.61
CA SER A 51 -0.47 -8.29 2.27
C SER A 51 -0.61 -8.08 3.76
N ILE A 52 -1.38 -8.95 4.39
CA ILE A 52 -1.58 -8.96 5.84
C ILE A 52 -0.95 -10.23 6.37
N LYS A 53 -0.08 -10.10 7.37
CA LYS A 53 0.63 -11.24 7.98
C LYS A 53 -0.37 -12.30 8.42
N GLY A 54 -0.12 -13.56 8.03
CA GLY A 54 -0.97 -14.70 8.36
C GLY A 54 -2.23 -14.83 7.50
N HIS A 55 -2.38 -14.02 6.44
CA HIS A 55 -3.48 -14.12 5.49
C HIS A 55 -2.98 -14.27 4.06
N ASP A 56 -3.49 -15.26 3.36
CA ASP A 56 -3.19 -15.46 1.95
C ASP A 56 -3.91 -14.42 1.08
N GLY A 57 -3.15 -13.71 0.26
CA GLY A 57 -3.67 -12.78 -0.74
C GLY A 57 -2.97 -11.42 -0.75
N ARG A 58 -3.37 -10.60 -1.73
CA ARG A 58 -2.95 -9.21 -1.86
C ARG A 58 -4.15 -8.34 -2.14
N TRP A 59 -4.45 -7.41 -1.25
CA TRP A 59 -5.65 -6.57 -1.33
C TRP A 59 -5.32 -5.21 -1.93
N PRO A 60 -6.14 -4.71 -2.87
CA PRO A 60 -5.98 -3.37 -3.40
C PRO A 60 -6.32 -2.33 -2.34
N VAL A 61 -5.61 -1.21 -2.36
CA VAL A 61 -5.86 -0.08 -1.47
C VAL A 61 -6.55 1.03 -2.25
N SER A 62 -7.84 1.25 -1.97
CA SER A 62 -8.62 2.35 -2.55
C SER A 62 -8.71 3.57 -1.63
N THR A 63 -8.68 3.37 -0.32
CA THR A 63 -8.72 4.45 0.68
C THR A 63 -8.06 3.97 1.97
N ILE A 64 -7.22 4.82 2.56
CA ILE A 64 -6.60 4.56 3.87
C ILE A 64 -7.22 5.55 4.86
N LYS A 65 -7.89 5.04 5.89
CA LYS A 65 -8.34 5.85 7.01
C LYS A 65 -7.42 5.58 8.19
N ILE A 66 -6.59 6.55 8.52
CA ILE A 66 -5.76 6.50 9.72
C ILE A 66 -6.67 6.87 10.89
N THR A 67 -6.74 5.99 11.87
CA THR A 67 -7.39 6.28 13.14
C THR A 67 -6.29 6.48 14.17
N GLU A 68 -6.32 7.63 14.84
CA GLU A 68 -5.53 7.86 16.05
C GLU A 68 -6.39 7.46 17.24
N ASN A 69 -5.74 7.11 18.35
CA ASN A 69 -6.38 6.69 19.59
C ASN A 69 -6.39 7.85 20.59
#